data_AF-A0A7Y3CFX8-F1
#
_entry.id   AF-A0A7Y3CFX8-F1
#
_cell.length_a   1.000
_cell.length_b   1.000
_cell.length_c   1.000
_cell.angle_alpha   90.00
_cell.angle_beta   90.00
_cell.angle_gamma   90.00
#
_symmetry.space_group_name_H-M   'P 1'
#
loop_
_entity.id
_entity.type
_entity.pdbx_description
1 polymer ?
#
loop_
_entity_poly.entity_id
_entity_poly.type
_entity_poly.pdbx_seq_one_letter_code
_entity_poly.pdbx_strand_id
1 'polypeptide(L)'
;MVDHTKMTNMGVILFLAIVFLLPVKLYGETGQVENDKARQKLLRRTANISLWRLKVVIERDGFYSSRVALNIWRSNAKDAGTFDQKKFDEFKKQIYEKSVNSNLKCIETNVMNENFTDAQICLYWWKSHSKVLDTFDPVKHDELKKLINEGKEKKKQLDKNKPESTE
;
A
#
# COMPACT_ATOMS: atom_id res chain seq x y z
N MET A 1 65.49 -49.74 -17.69
CA MET A 1 64.44 -49.74 -18.74
C MET A 1 63.17 -49.19 -18.13
N VAL A 2 62.90 -47.90 -18.33
CA VAL A 2 61.66 -47.27 -17.87
C VAL A 2 60.65 -47.42 -19.00
N ASP A 3 59.56 -48.11 -18.69
CA ASP A 3 58.51 -48.53 -19.63
C ASP A 3 57.71 -47.30 -20.08
N HIS A 4 58.09 -46.72 -21.23
CA HIS A 4 57.51 -45.49 -21.81
C HIS A 4 56.01 -45.62 -22.14
N THR A 5 55.48 -46.84 -22.15
CA THR A 5 54.07 -47.15 -22.44
C THR A 5 53.12 -46.78 -21.29
N LYS A 6 53.62 -46.68 -20.04
CA LYS A 6 52.78 -46.32 -18.87
C LYS A 6 52.68 -44.82 -18.62
N MET A 7 53.61 -44.02 -19.13
CA MET A 7 53.62 -42.56 -18.92
C MET A 7 52.68 -41.79 -19.86
N THR A 8 52.32 -42.35 -21.02
CA THR A 8 51.40 -41.70 -21.97
C THR A 8 49.93 -41.82 -21.53
N ASN A 9 49.53 -42.93 -20.90
CA ASN A 9 48.15 -43.12 -20.43
C ASN A 9 47.80 -42.26 -19.20
N MET A 10 48.75 -42.01 -18.30
CA MET A 10 48.48 -41.27 -17.05
C MET A 10 48.35 -39.75 -17.27
N GLY A 11 49.06 -39.20 -18.28
CA GLY A 11 48.95 -37.79 -18.68
C GLY A 11 47.64 -37.45 -19.41
N VAL A 12 47.12 -38.38 -20.22
CA VAL A 12 45.85 -38.21 -20.95
C VAL A 12 44.64 -38.25 -20.00
N ILE A 13 44.68 -39.10 -18.96
CA ILE A 13 43.60 -39.19 -17.95
C ILE A 13 43.55 -37.92 -17.08
N LEU A 14 44.69 -37.33 -16.72
CA LEU A 14 44.72 -36.11 -15.90
C LEU A 14 44.24 -34.87 -16.68
N PHE A 15 44.53 -34.79 -17.99
CA PHE A 15 44.05 -33.70 -18.86
C PHE A 15 42.53 -33.79 -19.11
N LEU A 16 41.97 -35.00 -19.27
CA LEU A 16 40.53 -35.20 -19.45
C LEU A 16 39.71 -34.86 -18.19
N ALA A 17 40.24 -35.13 -16.99
CA ALA A 17 39.56 -34.78 -15.73
C ALA A 17 39.44 -33.26 -15.51
N ILE A 18 40.43 -32.47 -15.93
CA ILE A 18 40.42 -31.01 -15.82
C ILE A 18 39.43 -30.41 -16.84
N VAL A 19 39.37 -30.95 -18.05
CA VAL A 19 38.43 -30.50 -19.10
C VAL A 19 36.97 -30.83 -18.75
N PHE A 20 36.69 -31.89 -17.99
CA PHE A 20 35.32 -32.22 -17.56
C PHE A 20 34.83 -31.46 -16.32
N LEU A 21 35.72 -31.00 -15.43
CA LEU A 21 35.33 -30.29 -14.19
C LEU A 21 35.21 -28.76 -14.34
N LEU A 22 35.90 -28.16 -15.32
CA LEU A 22 35.82 -26.71 -15.61
C LEU A 22 34.46 -26.24 -16.19
N PRO A 23 33.80 -26.95 -17.14
CA PRO A 23 32.54 -26.48 -17.71
C PRO A 23 31.40 -26.49 -16.69
N VAL A 24 31.39 -27.39 -15.70
CA VAL A 24 30.31 -27.49 -14.71
C VAL A 24 30.22 -26.24 -13.83
N LYS A 25 31.36 -25.67 -13.40
CA LYS A 25 31.37 -24.43 -12.62
C LYS A 25 30.93 -23.22 -13.46
N LEU A 26 31.41 -23.12 -14.70
CA LEU A 26 31.05 -22.02 -15.60
C LEU A 26 29.55 -22.03 -15.99
N TYR A 27 29.00 -23.22 -16.29
CA TYR A 27 27.59 -23.38 -16.63
C TYR A 27 26.66 -23.16 -15.42
N GLY A 28 27.05 -23.61 -14.23
CA GLY A 28 26.28 -23.35 -13.00
C GLY A 28 26.20 -21.87 -12.65
N GLU A 29 27.31 -21.14 -12.75
CA GLU A 29 27.40 -19.72 -12.40
C GLU A 29 26.65 -18.83 -13.42
N THR A 30 26.79 -19.12 -14.72
CA THR A 30 26.06 -18.40 -15.78
C THR A 30 24.54 -18.64 -15.72
N GLY A 31 24.10 -19.88 -15.49
CA GLY A 31 22.68 -20.22 -15.33
C GLY A 31 22.05 -19.59 -14.09
N GLN A 32 22.79 -19.52 -12.98
CA GLN A 32 22.33 -18.86 -11.76
C GLN A 32 22.18 -17.34 -11.95
N VAL A 33 23.18 -16.69 -12.57
CA VAL A 33 23.14 -15.24 -12.86
C VAL A 33 22.00 -14.87 -13.80
N GLU A 34 21.73 -15.70 -14.82
CA GLU A 34 20.59 -15.48 -15.73
C GLU A 34 19.24 -15.60 -15.00
N ASN A 35 19.09 -16.62 -14.14
CA ASN A 35 17.89 -16.81 -13.33
C ASN A 35 17.67 -15.63 -12.36
N ASP A 36 18.72 -15.17 -11.68
CA ASP A 36 18.65 -14.02 -10.78
C ASP A 36 18.25 -12.74 -11.53
N LYS A 37 18.77 -12.54 -12.75
CA LYS A 37 18.39 -11.43 -13.61
C LYS A 37 16.93 -11.51 -14.05
N ALA A 38 16.45 -12.70 -14.44
CA ALA A 38 15.05 -12.93 -14.80
C ALA A 38 14.11 -12.69 -13.61
N ARG A 39 14.49 -13.18 -12.42
CA ARG A 39 13.78 -12.94 -11.15
C ARG A 39 13.71 -11.46 -10.82
N GLN A 40 14.83 -10.75 -10.88
CA GLN A 40 14.87 -9.29 -10.64
C GLN A 40 13.99 -8.52 -11.62
N LYS A 41 13.98 -8.91 -12.90
CA LYS A 41 13.09 -8.30 -13.91
C LYS A 41 11.61 -8.51 -13.55
N LEU A 42 11.23 -9.70 -13.08
CA LEU A 42 9.86 -9.98 -12.64
C LEU A 42 9.48 -9.15 -11.41
N LEU A 43 10.34 -9.09 -10.39
CA LEU A 43 10.09 -8.32 -9.17
C LEU A 43 9.88 -6.83 -9.48
N ARG A 44 10.74 -6.25 -10.33
CA ARG A 44 10.58 -4.85 -10.78
C ARG A 44 9.26 -4.64 -11.53
N ARG A 45 8.84 -5.58 -12.38
CA ARG A 45 7.55 -5.52 -13.09
C ARG A 45 6.39 -5.53 -12.10
N THR A 46 6.41 -6.41 -11.10
CA THR A 46 5.38 -6.49 -10.06
C THR A 46 5.31 -5.21 -9.22
N ALA A 47 6.46 -4.64 -8.85
CA ALA A 47 6.53 -3.35 -8.17
C ALA A 47 5.90 -2.22 -9.01
N ASN A 48 6.20 -2.17 -10.31
CA ASN A 48 5.64 -1.17 -11.21
C ASN A 48 4.12 -1.32 -11.43
N ILE A 49 3.63 -2.56 -11.58
CA ILE A 49 2.19 -2.83 -11.71
C ILE A 49 1.45 -2.41 -10.44
N SER A 50 1.97 -2.76 -9.27
CA SER A 50 1.35 -2.36 -8.00
C SER A 50 1.42 -0.84 -7.76
N LEU A 51 2.48 -0.16 -8.20
CA LEU A 51 2.57 1.30 -8.19
C LEU A 51 1.48 1.94 -9.06
N TRP A 52 1.30 1.43 -10.28
CA TRP A 52 0.23 1.92 -11.16
C TRP A 52 -1.15 1.73 -10.53
N ARG A 53 -1.42 0.55 -9.96
CA ARG A 53 -2.68 0.29 -9.24
C ARG A 53 -2.87 1.22 -8.06
N LEU A 54 -1.82 1.46 -7.27
CA LEU A 54 -1.86 2.41 -6.15
C LEU A 54 -2.31 3.80 -6.62
N LYS A 55 -1.72 4.34 -7.68
CA LYS A 55 -2.08 5.65 -8.22
C LYS A 55 -3.56 5.71 -8.62
N VAL A 56 -4.03 4.71 -9.37
CA VAL A 56 -5.44 4.63 -9.80
C VAL A 56 -6.39 4.59 -8.59
N VAL A 57 -6.07 3.79 -7.57
CA VAL A 57 -6.91 3.63 -6.38
C VAL A 57 -6.88 4.87 -5.49
N ILE A 58 -5.76 5.58 -5.39
CA ILE A 58 -5.69 6.90 -4.70
C ILE A 58 -6.63 7.89 -5.39
N GLU A 59 -6.64 7.92 -6.71
CA GLU A 59 -7.49 8.84 -7.49
C GLU A 59 -8.98 8.48 -7.37
N ARG A 60 -9.33 7.21 -7.57
CA ARG A 60 -10.72 6.80 -7.83
C ARG A 60 -11.47 6.26 -6.61
N ASP A 61 -10.77 5.65 -5.66
CA ASP A 61 -11.42 4.88 -4.60
C ASP A 61 -11.33 5.57 -3.23
N GLY A 62 -11.83 4.88 -2.19
CA GLY A 62 -11.83 5.35 -0.81
C GLY A 62 -10.58 4.98 -0.01
N PHE A 63 -10.50 5.51 1.21
CA PHE A 63 -9.34 5.40 2.09
C PHE A 63 -8.79 3.96 2.26
N TYR A 64 -9.67 2.99 2.53
CA TYR A 64 -9.25 1.62 2.86
C TYR A 64 -8.59 0.91 1.67
N SER A 65 -9.17 1.00 0.47
CA SER A 65 -8.57 0.39 -0.72
C SER A 65 -7.23 1.03 -1.05
N SER A 66 -7.11 2.36 -0.93
CA SER A 66 -5.83 3.04 -1.14
C SER A 66 -4.77 2.63 -0.12
N ARG A 67 -5.14 2.45 1.17
CA ARG A 67 -4.22 1.95 2.21
C ARG A 67 -3.73 0.53 1.91
N VAL A 68 -4.61 -0.35 1.47
CA VAL A 68 -4.25 -1.72 1.07
C VAL A 68 -3.31 -1.70 -0.13
N ALA A 69 -3.65 -0.95 -1.18
CA ALA A 69 -2.81 -0.82 -2.37
C ALA A 69 -1.42 -0.25 -2.02
N LEU A 70 -1.33 0.71 -1.10
CA LEU A 70 -0.08 1.30 -0.64
C LEU A 70 0.83 0.26 0.03
N ASN A 71 0.25 -0.60 0.88
CA ASN A 71 0.99 -1.67 1.54
C ASN A 71 1.47 -2.75 0.56
N ILE A 72 0.63 -3.10 -0.42
CA ILE A 72 1.00 -4.05 -1.49
C ILE A 72 2.18 -3.50 -2.30
N TRP A 73 2.10 -2.24 -2.74
CA TRP A 73 3.20 -1.61 -3.46
C TRP A 73 4.47 -1.54 -2.61
N ARG A 74 4.37 -1.16 -1.33
CA ARG A 74 5.52 -1.14 -0.41
C ARG A 74 6.21 -2.50 -0.33
N SER A 75 5.46 -3.59 -0.21
CA SER A 75 6.02 -4.95 -0.17
C SER A 75 6.75 -5.27 -1.46
N ASN A 76 6.09 -5.11 -2.61
CA ASN A 76 6.68 -5.43 -3.91
C ASN A 76 7.90 -4.57 -4.24
N ALA A 77 7.88 -3.29 -3.85
CA ALA A 77 9.01 -2.38 -4.05
C ALA A 77 10.20 -2.76 -3.15
N LYS A 78 9.96 -3.24 -1.93
CA LYS A 78 11.03 -3.77 -1.07
C LYS A 78 11.64 -5.04 -1.66
N ASP A 79 10.81 -5.98 -2.10
CA ASP A 79 11.28 -7.22 -2.73
C ASP A 79 12.08 -6.95 -4.01
N ALA A 80 11.71 -5.92 -4.77
CA ALA A 80 12.42 -5.47 -5.97
C ALA A 80 13.65 -4.58 -5.69
N GLY A 81 13.92 -4.21 -4.43
CA GLY A 81 14.99 -3.28 -4.07
C GLY A 81 14.79 -1.85 -4.61
N THR A 82 13.55 -1.46 -4.93
CA THR A 82 13.18 -0.15 -5.50
C THR A 82 12.34 0.71 -4.55
N PHE A 83 12.21 0.30 -3.29
CA PHE A 83 11.44 1.03 -2.29
C PHE A 83 12.03 2.42 -2.01
N ASP A 84 11.19 3.43 -2.09
CA ASP A 84 11.50 4.82 -1.81
C ASP A 84 10.60 5.30 -0.68
N GLN A 85 11.21 5.58 0.48
CA GLN A 85 10.50 6.02 1.67
C GLN A 85 9.79 7.36 1.45
N LYS A 86 10.40 8.29 0.70
CA LYS A 86 9.81 9.61 0.42
C LYS A 86 8.53 9.47 -0.41
N LYS A 87 8.55 8.61 -1.45
CA LYS A 87 7.35 8.32 -2.24
C LYS A 87 6.26 7.64 -1.43
N PHE A 88 6.64 6.74 -0.53
CA PHE A 88 5.68 6.10 0.37
C PHE A 88 4.99 7.11 1.27
N ASP A 89 5.75 8.03 1.86
CA ASP A 89 5.20 9.06 2.74
C ASP A 89 4.34 10.06 1.95
N GLU A 90 4.69 10.38 0.71
CA GLU A 90 3.88 11.20 -0.19
C GLU A 90 2.54 10.55 -0.52
N PHE A 91 2.52 9.27 -0.94
CA PHE A 91 1.27 8.56 -1.19
C PHE A 91 0.42 8.40 0.08
N LYS A 92 1.07 8.14 1.22
CA LYS A 92 0.38 8.09 2.51
C LYS A 92 -0.29 9.43 2.78
N LYS A 93 0.42 10.55 2.64
CA LYS A 93 -0.12 11.90 2.82
C LYS A 93 -1.34 12.14 1.93
N GLN A 94 -1.24 11.87 0.62
CA GLN A 94 -2.37 12.03 -0.33
C GLN A 94 -3.63 11.24 0.10
N ILE A 95 -3.45 9.99 0.56
CA ILE A 95 -4.55 9.13 1.02
C ILE A 95 -5.24 9.74 2.25
N TYR A 96 -4.46 10.21 3.22
CA TYR A 96 -5.01 10.79 4.44
C TYR A 96 -5.67 12.16 4.17
N GLU A 97 -5.07 13.00 3.32
CA GLU A 97 -5.67 14.30 2.94
C GLU A 97 -7.01 14.11 2.25
N LYS A 98 -7.09 13.19 1.28
CA LYS A 98 -8.34 12.82 0.63
C LYS A 98 -9.38 12.35 1.65
N SER A 99 -8.97 11.50 2.60
CA SER A 99 -9.89 11.00 3.62
C SER A 99 -10.37 12.08 4.60
N VAL A 100 -9.51 12.99 5.03
CA VAL A 100 -9.89 14.14 5.86
C VAL A 100 -10.96 14.97 5.14
N ASN A 101 -10.75 15.27 3.85
CA ASN A 101 -11.70 16.04 3.05
C ASN A 101 -13.02 15.27 2.84
N SER A 102 -12.97 13.97 2.56
CA SER A 102 -14.17 13.14 2.43
C SER A 102 -14.96 13.05 3.74
N ASN A 103 -14.29 12.96 4.89
CA ASN A 103 -14.97 12.91 6.19
C ASN A 103 -15.65 14.23 6.53
N LEU A 104 -15.08 15.39 6.17
CA LEU A 104 -15.76 16.68 6.33
C LEU A 104 -17.08 16.71 5.55
N LYS A 105 -17.04 16.33 4.26
CA LYS A 105 -18.24 16.24 3.43
C LYS A 105 -19.25 15.22 3.97
N CYS A 106 -18.77 14.11 4.53
CA CYS A 106 -19.61 13.11 5.17
C CYS A 106 -20.38 13.68 6.38
N ILE A 107 -19.73 14.49 7.21
CA ILE A 107 -20.39 15.15 8.36
C ILE A 107 -21.53 16.04 7.86
N GLU A 108 -21.24 16.93 6.91
CA GLU A 108 -22.23 17.85 6.34
C GLU A 108 -23.43 17.10 5.74
N THR A 109 -23.14 16.08 4.92
CA THR A 109 -24.18 15.27 4.25
C THR A 109 -25.08 14.56 5.26
N ASN A 110 -24.50 13.96 6.29
CA ASN A 110 -25.27 13.23 7.30
C ASN A 110 -26.02 14.14 8.26
N VAL A 111 -25.52 15.33 8.56
CA VAL A 111 -26.27 16.35 9.31
C VAL A 111 -27.49 16.82 8.51
N MET A 112 -27.34 17.07 7.20
CA MET A 112 -28.47 17.46 6.34
C MET A 112 -29.52 16.36 6.22
N ASN A 113 -29.10 15.10 6.17
CA ASN A 113 -29.99 13.94 6.10
C ASN A 113 -30.48 13.45 7.47
N GLU A 114 -30.23 14.21 8.54
CA GLU A 114 -30.61 13.89 9.92
C GLU A 114 -30.06 12.55 10.45
N ASN A 115 -29.02 12.01 9.81
CA ASN A 115 -28.31 10.81 10.21
C ASN A 115 -27.14 11.16 11.16
N PHE A 116 -27.48 11.57 12.38
CA PHE A 116 -26.49 12.08 13.33
C PHE A 116 -25.51 11.01 13.83
N THR A 117 -25.87 9.73 13.79
CA THR A 117 -24.98 8.61 14.14
C THR A 117 -23.81 8.53 13.16
N ASP A 118 -24.09 8.54 11.85
CA ASP A 118 -23.04 8.48 10.83
C ASP A 118 -22.22 9.78 10.78
N ALA A 119 -22.83 10.92 11.07
CA ALA A 119 -22.10 12.18 11.23
C ALA A 119 -21.06 12.10 12.36
N GLN A 120 -21.38 11.48 13.50
CA GLN A 120 -20.43 11.26 14.60
C GLN A 120 -19.30 10.30 14.20
N ILE A 121 -19.61 9.23 13.45
CA ILE A 121 -18.59 8.31 12.92
C ILE A 121 -17.64 9.06 11.99
N CYS A 122 -18.16 9.91 11.10
CA CYS A 122 -17.34 10.72 10.20
C CYS A 122 -16.49 11.76 10.94
N LEU A 123 -17.00 12.38 12.02
CA LEU A 123 -16.21 13.24 12.90
C LEU A 123 -15.06 12.49 13.58
N TYR A 124 -15.31 11.26 14.06
CA TYR A 124 -14.27 10.42 14.63
C TYR A 124 -13.14 10.14 13.63
N TRP A 125 -13.48 9.73 12.41
CA TRP A 125 -12.48 9.45 11.37
C TRP A 125 -11.75 10.71 10.91
N TRP A 126 -12.46 11.84 10.77
CA TRP A 126 -11.83 13.13 10.49
C TRP A 126 -10.76 13.45 11.54
N LYS A 127 -11.11 13.39 12.84
CA LYS A 127 -10.16 13.66 13.94
C LYS A 127 -8.95 12.72 13.88
N SER A 128 -9.20 11.41 13.73
CA SER A 128 -8.14 10.41 13.69
C SER A 128 -7.18 10.66 12.51
N HIS A 129 -7.72 10.95 11.33
CA HIS A 129 -6.92 11.14 10.12
C HIS A 129 -6.18 12.47 10.11
N SER A 130 -6.78 13.55 10.62
CA SER A 130 -6.10 14.84 10.79
C SER A 130 -4.93 14.73 11.77
N LYS A 131 -5.04 13.91 12.82
CA LYS A 131 -3.91 13.65 13.73
C LYS A 131 -2.74 12.92 13.05
N VAL A 132 -3.01 12.02 12.11
CA VAL A 132 -1.94 11.35 11.35
C VAL A 132 -1.17 12.32 10.45
N LEU A 133 -1.81 13.43 10.05
CA LEU A 133 -1.20 14.49 9.24
C LEU A 133 -0.64 15.63 10.08
N ASP A 134 -0.75 15.58 11.42
CA ASP A 134 -0.45 16.71 12.32
C ASP A 134 -1.24 17.99 11.97
N THR A 135 -2.44 17.85 11.40
CA THR A 135 -3.34 18.94 11.01
C THR A 135 -4.61 19.01 11.85
N PHE A 136 -4.64 18.31 12.98
CA PHE A 136 -5.80 18.31 13.87
C PHE A 136 -6.01 19.70 14.51
N ASP A 137 -7.18 20.26 14.28
CA ASP A 137 -7.64 21.52 14.88
C ASP A 137 -8.74 21.22 15.93
N PRO A 138 -8.47 21.46 17.23
CA PRO A 138 -9.45 21.25 18.29
C PRO A 138 -10.63 22.22 18.22
N VAL A 139 -10.45 23.44 17.72
CA VAL A 139 -11.53 24.43 17.60
C VAL A 139 -12.52 23.95 16.54
N LYS A 140 -12.02 23.63 15.35
CA LYS A 140 -12.85 23.06 14.27
C LYS A 140 -13.53 21.76 14.67
N HIS A 141 -12.86 20.91 15.44
CA HIS A 141 -13.47 19.70 15.97
C HIS A 141 -14.72 20.00 16.81
N ASP A 142 -14.61 20.97 17.71
CA ASP A 142 -15.70 21.33 18.62
C ASP A 142 -16.84 22.04 17.90
N GLU A 143 -16.55 22.84 16.88
CA GLU A 143 -17.55 23.40 15.96
C GLU A 143 -18.34 22.32 15.24
N LEU A 144 -17.66 21.34 14.64
CA LEU A 144 -18.30 20.22 13.95
C LEU A 144 -19.15 19.36 14.91
N LYS A 145 -18.66 19.15 16.14
CA LYS A 145 -19.41 18.45 17.19
C LYS A 145 -20.66 19.22 17.57
N LYS A 146 -20.56 20.55 17.71
CA LYS A 146 -21.69 21.43 18.02
C LYS A 146 -22.74 21.37 16.92
N LEU A 147 -22.33 21.47 15.65
CA LEU A 147 -23.21 21.36 14.49
C LEU A 147 -24.05 20.07 14.52
N ILE A 148 -23.42 18.92 14.79
CA ILE A 148 -24.12 17.62 14.89
C ILE A 148 -25.14 17.63 16.04
N ASN A 149 -24.77 18.15 17.20
CA ASN A 149 -25.64 18.19 18.37
C ASN A 149 -26.82 19.13 18.19
N GLU A 150 -26.60 20.32 17.63
CA GLU A 150 -27.65 21.28 17.32
C GLU A 150 -28.66 20.71 16.33
N GLY A 151 -28.18 20.02 15.27
CA GLY A 151 -29.06 19.30 14.34
C GLY A 151 -29.92 18.24 15.03
N LYS A 152 -29.31 17.45 15.93
CA LYS A 152 -30.01 16.41 16.69
C LYS A 152 -31.10 16.98 17.60
N GLU A 153 -30.80 18.05 18.34
CA GLU A 153 -31.78 18.69 19.22
C GLU A 153 -32.90 19.36 18.43
N LYS A 154 -32.60 19.98 17.28
CA LYS A 154 -33.61 20.53 16.38
C LYS A 154 -34.57 19.45 15.88
N LYS A 155 -34.07 18.30 15.42
CA LYS A 155 -34.91 17.17 14.99
C LYS A 155 -35.81 16.67 16.12
N LYS A 156 -35.25 16.51 17.32
CA LYS A 156 -36.01 16.10 18.51
C LYS A 156 -37.13 17.07 18.86
N GLN A 157 -36.91 18.38 18.72
CA GLN A 157 -37.95 19.39 18.93
C GLN A 157 -39.04 19.33 17.85
N LEU A 158 -38.65 19.16 16.59
CA LEU A 158 -39.60 18.99 15.47
C LEU A 158 -40.49 17.75 15.66
N ASP A 159 -39.90 16.64 16.11
CA ASP A 159 -40.64 15.40 16.36
C ASP A 159 -41.63 15.53 17.52
N LYS A 160 -41.26 16.25 18.58
CA LYS A 160 -42.15 16.53 19.72
C LYS A 160 -43.34 17.42 19.35
N ASN A 161 -43.16 18.31 18.37
CA ASN A 161 -44.17 19.28 17.95
C ASN A 161 -45.02 18.76 16.78
N LYS A 162 -44.79 17.53 16.31
CA LYS A 162 -45.58 16.93 15.23
C LYS A 162 -46.95 16.56 15.81
N PRO A 163 -48.06 17.13 15.31
CA PRO A 163 -49.39 16.75 15.79
C PRO A 163 -49.61 15.25 15.52
N GLU A 164 -50.16 14.53 16.51
CA GLU A 164 -50.63 13.17 16.31
C GLU A 164 -51.67 13.20 15.19
N SER A 165 -51.37 12.54 14.06
CA SER A 165 -52.36 12.30 13.04
C SER A 165 -53.36 11.31 13.61
N THR A 166 -54.51 11.81 14.07
CA THR A 166 -55.70 11.00 14.29
C THR A 166 -56.15 10.48 12.92
N GLU A 167 -55.82 9.23 12.63
CA GLU A 167 -56.62 8.37 11.73
C GLU A 167 -57.90 7.92 12.43
#